data_AF-A0A959W523-F1
#
_entry.id   AF-A0A959W523-F1
#
_cell.length_a   1.000
_cell.length_b   1.000
_cell.length_c   1.000
_cell.angle_alpha   90.00
_cell.angle_beta   90.00
_cell.angle_gamma   90.00
#
_symmetry.space_group_name_H-M   'P 1'
#
loop_
_entity.id
_entity.type
_entity.pdbx_description
1 polymer ?
#
loop_
_entity_poly.entity_id
_entity_poly.type
_entity_poly.pdbx_seq_one_letter_code
_entity_poly.pdbx_strand_id
1 'polypeptide(L)'
;MNKPQGERCDWCGMELTEDMGYRLLWPDKSLGTAFCRLEHIVPFLMQKDQWHIWKGVDVPADAPAVSSANGHELGENALYLIHHRGEHRIPDSFEGKEDLLEWAKAGGHFAA
;
A
#
# COMPACT_ATOMS: atom_id res chain seq x y z
N MET A 1 -16.09 11.44 -11.63
CA MET A 1 -15.06 10.83 -12.48
C MET A 1 -13.84 10.65 -11.58
N ASN A 2 -13.65 9.46 -11.02
CA ASN A 2 -12.54 9.21 -10.09
C ASN A 2 -11.25 9.30 -10.90
N LYS A 3 -10.30 10.10 -10.43
CA LYS A 3 -8.95 10.10 -11.02
C LYS A 3 -8.38 8.71 -10.80
N PRO A 4 -7.84 8.06 -11.84
CA PRO A 4 -7.30 6.73 -11.68
C PRO A 4 -6.02 6.83 -10.81
N GLN A 5 -6.10 6.24 -9.62
CA GLN A 5 -5.01 6.24 -8.63
C GLN A 5 -4.08 5.06 -8.97
N GLY A 6 -2.85 5.35 -9.37
CA GLY A 6 -1.85 4.30 -9.60
C GLY A 6 -2.04 3.47 -10.84
N GLU A 7 -2.15 4.15 -11.98
CA GLU A 7 -2.08 3.54 -13.31
C GLU A 7 -0.66 3.18 -13.74
N ARG A 8 0.36 3.58 -12.96
CA ARG A 8 1.76 3.22 -13.23
C ARG A 8 2.47 2.89 -11.94
N CYS A 9 3.41 1.95 -12.01
CA CYS A 9 4.32 1.65 -10.93
C CYS A 9 5.30 2.82 -10.74
N ASP A 10 5.31 3.41 -9.54
CA ASP A 10 6.17 4.55 -9.18
C ASP A 10 7.65 4.16 -8.99
N TRP A 11 7.96 2.86 -9.07
CA TRP A 11 9.32 2.34 -9.04
C TRP A 11 9.90 2.11 -10.44
N CYS A 12 9.23 1.30 -11.28
CA CYS A 12 9.77 0.91 -12.59
C CYS A 12 9.04 1.54 -13.78
N GLY A 13 7.95 2.27 -13.54
CA GLY A 13 7.15 2.92 -14.59
C GLY A 13 6.23 1.99 -15.38
N MET A 14 6.11 0.71 -15.04
CA MET A 14 5.16 -0.23 -15.69
C MET A 14 3.71 0.25 -15.54
N GLU A 15 2.90 0.12 -16.60
CA GLU A 15 1.48 0.42 -16.54
C GLU A 15 0.71 -0.62 -15.72
N LEU A 16 -0.28 -0.18 -14.97
CA LEU A 16 -1.11 -0.98 -14.08
C LEU A 16 -2.58 -0.78 -14.44
N THR A 17 -3.30 -1.89 -14.55
CA THR A 17 -4.76 -1.92 -14.54
C THR A 17 -5.28 -1.93 -13.12
N GLU A 18 -6.57 -1.67 -12.91
CA GLU A 18 -7.20 -1.58 -11.58
C GLU A 18 -6.99 -2.83 -10.72
N ASP A 19 -6.91 -4.00 -11.34
CA ASP A 19 -6.72 -5.31 -10.71
C ASP A 19 -5.25 -5.77 -10.62
N MET A 20 -4.29 -4.91 -10.97
CA MET A 20 -2.86 -5.25 -10.93
C MET A 20 -2.08 -4.52 -9.85
N GLY A 21 -1.13 -5.24 -9.25
CA GLY A 21 -0.13 -4.66 -8.36
C GLY A 21 -0.70 -4.20 -7.03
N TYR A 22 -0.03 -3.21 -6.45
CA TYR A 22 -0.21 -2.74 -5.09
C TYR A 22 -0.40 -1.23 -5.09
N ARG A 23 -1.37 -0.73 -4.31
CA ARG A 23 -1.58 0.69 -4.05
C ARG A 23 -1.39 0.92 -2.58
N LEU A 24 -0.33 1.66 -2.25
CA LEU A 24 -0.04 2.07 -0.90
C LEU A 24 -0.64 3.46 -0.68
N LEU A 25 -1.50 3.57 0.32
CA LEU A 25 -2.25 4.77 0.68
C LEU A 25 -1.82 5.23 2.07
N TRP A 26 -1.62 6.54 2.21
CA TRP A 26 -1.30 7.23 3.45
C TRP A 26 -2.29 8.38 3.69
N PRO A 27 -3.43 8.10 4.35
CA PRO A 27 -4.58 9.00 4.42
C PRO A 27 -4.27 10.31 5.14
N ASP A 28 -3.57 10.25 6.27
CA ASP A 28 -3.22 11.41 7.09
C ASP A 28 -2.37 12.44 6.34
N LYS A 29 -1.62 11.98 5.35
CA LYS A 29 -0.82 12.85 4.50
C LYS A 29 -1.52 13.17 3.17
N SER A 30 -2.65 12.53 2.88
CA SER A 30 -3.36 12.56 1.60
C SER A 30 -2.47 12.12 0.43
N LEU A 31 -1.66 11.08 0.65
CA LEU A 31 -0.62 10.61 -0.26
C LEU A 31 -0.84 9.15 -0.67
N GLY A 32 -0.51 8.79 -1.91
CA GLY A 32 -0.41 7.38 -2.31
C GLY A 32 0.59 7.13 -3.44
N THR A 33 0.95 5.85 -3.60
CA THR A 33 1.96 5.35 -4.54
C THR A 33 1.60 3.93 -5.00
N ALA A 34 2.02 3.52 -6.21
CA ALA A 34 1.72 2.22 -6.80
C ALA A 34 2.97 1.41 -7.10
N PHE A 35 2.82 0.08 -7.02
CA PHE A 35 3.86 -0.87 -7.35
C PHE A 35 3.31 -2.03 -8.17
N CYS A 36 3.99 -2.42 -9.25
CA CYS A 36 3.60 -3.61 -10.00
C CYS A 36 3.89 -4.93 -9.26
N ARG A 37 4.79 -4.87 -8.26
CA ARG A 37 5.37 -6.02 -7.59
C ARG A 37 5.68 -5.68 -6.14
N LEU A 38 5.53 -6.65 -5.25
CA LEU A 38 5.81 -6.50 -3.82
C LEU A 38 7.27 -6.10 -3.58
N GLU A 39 8.19 -6.66 -4.37
CA GLU A 39 9.62 -6.43 -4.27
C GLU A 39 10.01 -4.99 -4.60
N HIS A 40 9.14 -4.19 -5.22
CA HIS A 40 9.38 -2.77 -5.44
C HIS A 40 9.02 -1.92 -4.22
N ILE A 41 8.18 -2.43 -3.32
CA ILE A 41 7.80 -1.75 -2.06
C ILE A 41 9.00 -1.68 -1.12
N VAL A 42 9.77 -2.76 -1.00
CA VAL A 42 10.94 -2.86 -0.11
C VAL A 42 11.99 -1.77 -0.37
N PRO A 43 12.57 -1.65 -1.58
CA PRO A 43 13.56 -0.59 -1.85
C PRO A 43 12.93 0.79 -1.80
N PHE A 44 11.65 0.95 -2.13
CA PHE A 44 10.96 2.23 -1.99
C PHE A 44 10.93 2.71 -0.54
N LEU A 45 10.48 1.86 0.39
CA LEU A 45 10.41 2.18 1.81
C LEU A 45 11.80 2.38 2.45
N MET A 46 12.84 1.73 1.92
CA MET A 46 14.21 1.90 2.40
C MET A 46 14.92 3.16 1.86
N GLN A 47 14.63 3.58 0.64
CA GLN A 47 15.43 4.59 -0.07
C GLN A 47 14.73 5.93 -0.26
N LYS A 48 13.40 5.97 -0.28
CA LYS A 48 12.64 7.17 -0.66
C LYS A 48 11.85 7.74 0.50
N ASP A 49 12.37 8.84 1.07
CA ASP A 49 11.52 9.83 1.76
C ASP A 49 10.71 10.67 0.77
N GLN A 50 11.08 10.64 -0.51
CA GLN A 50 10.29 11.23 -1.60
C GLN A 50 9.27 10.21 -2.09
N TRP A 51 8.15 10.14 -1.38
CA TRP A 51 6.95 9.52 -1.93
C TRP A 51 6.66 10.21 -3.27
N HIS A 52 6.25 9.48 -4.30
CA HIS A 52 5.74 10.07 -5.54
C HIS A 52 4.23 9.89 -5.52
N ILE A 53 3.54 11.01 -5.43
CA ILE A 53 2.42 11.12 -4.51
C ILE A 53 1.18 11.59 -5.22
N TRP A 54 0.40 10.70 -5.81
CA TRP A 54 -0.93 11.21 -6.17
C TRP A 54 -1.61 11.73 -4.89
N LYS A 55 -2.29 12.87 -5.03
CA LYS A 55 -2.98 13.55 -3.93
C LYS A 55 -4.45 13.18 -3.93
N GLY A 56 -5.07 13.21 -2.75
CA GLY A 56 -6.47 12.83 -2.60
C GLY A 56 -6.62 11.32 -2.68
N VAL A 57 -6.05 10.63 -1.69
CA VAL A 57 -6.28 9.20 -1.48
C VAL A 57 -7.55 9.01 -0.67
N ASP A 58 -8.33 8.02 -1.10
CA ASP A 58 -9.50 7.55 -0.38
C ASP A 58 -9.20 6.13 0.10
N VAL A 59 -9.40 5.87 1.39
CA VAL A 59 -9.29 4.52 1.93
C VAL A 59 -10.57 3.76 1.57
N PRO A 60 -10.47 2.54 1.04
CA PRO A 60 -11.64 1.70 0.84
C PRO A 60 -12.44 1.49 2.14
N ALA A 61 -13.77 1.55 2.06
CA ALA A 61 -14.63 1.44 3.25
C ALA A 61 -14.55 0.06 3.94
N ASP A 62 -14.05 -0.95 3.24
CA ASP A 62 -13.79 -2.32 3.69
C ASP A 62 -12.35 -2.52 4.22
N ALA A 63 -11.54 -1.46 4.29
CA ALA A 63 -10.20 -1.57 4.84
C ALA A 63 -10.23 -1.86 6.36
N PRO A 64 -9.35 -2.72 6.88
CA PRO A 64 -9.32 -3.05 8.30
C PRO A 64 -9.05 -1.82 9.18
N ALA A 65 -9.70 -1.78 10.35
CA ALA A 65 -9.41 -0.78 11.38
C ALA A 65 -8.26 -1.20 12.32
N VAL A 66 -7.70 -2.38 12.10
CA VAL A 66 -6.62 -2.98 12.90
C VAL A 66 -5.49 -3.42 12.00
N SER A 67 -4.26 -3.29 12.49
CA SER A 67 -3.05 -3.69 11.78
C SER A 67 -3.06 -5.17 11.41
N SER A 68 -2.79 -5.47 10.14
CA SER A 68 -2.57 -6.83 9.64
C SER A 68 -1.34 -7.50 10.27
N ALA A 69 -0.45 -6.73 10.91
CA ALA A 69 0.77 -7.24 11.53
C ALA A 69 0.56 -7.89 12.90
N ASN A 70 -0.30 -7.27 13.72
CA ASN A 70 -0.41 -7.63 15.14
C ASN A 70 -1.85 -7.52 15.69
N GLY A 71 -2.80 -7.03 14.90
CA GLY A 71 -4.20 -6.86 15.30
C GLY A 71 -4.49 -5.66 16.20
N HIS A 72 -3.52 -4.76 16.43
CA HIS A 72 -3.76 -3.53 17.20
C HIS A 72 -4.55 -2.49 16.40
N GLU A 73 -5.25 -1.61 17.13
CA GLU A 73 -5.96 -0.48 16.52
C GLU A 73 -5.00 0.46 15.78
N LEU A 74 -5.42 0.91 14.60
CA LEU A 74 -4.64 1.84 13.80
C LEU A 74 -4.72 3.25 14.38
N GLY A 75 -3.56 3.88 14.54
CA GLY A 75 -3.45 5.27 14.98
C GLY A 75 -3.17 6.26 13.85
N GLU A 76 -2.72 7.44 14.24
CA GLU A 76 -2.14 8.42 13.32
C GLU A 76 -0.90 7.79 12.65
N ASN A 77 -0.77 7.95 11.34
CA ASN A 77 0.22 7.38 10.43
C ASN A 77 -0.09 6.01 9.82
N ALA A 78 -1.31 5.50 9.99
CA ALA A 78 -1.74 4.26 9.36
C ALA A 78 -1.48 4.25 7.85
N LEU A 79 -0.99 3.11 7.36
CA LEU A 79 -0.79 2.82 5.95
C LEU A 79 -1.71 1.70 5.51
N TYR A 80 -2.27 1.85 4.31
CA TYR A 80 -3.14 0.85 3.71
C TYR A 80 -2.54 0.36 2.41
N LEU A 81 -2.40 -0.95 2.26
CA LEU A 81 -1.89 -1.58 1.05
C LEU A 81 -3.01 -2.37 0.38
N ILE A 82 -3.46 -1.87 -0.76
CA ILE A 82 -4.52 -2.51 -1.55
C ILE A 82 -3.86 -3.30 -2.67
N HIS A 83 -4.13 -4.60 -2.72
CA HIS A 83 -3.67 -5.46 -3.82
C HIS A 83 -4.75 -6.44 -4.25
N HIS A 84 -4.53 -7.11 -5.37
CA HIS A 84 -5.47 -8.09 -5.91
C HIS A 84 -4.83 -9.48 -5.99
N ARG A 85 -5.61 -10.50 -5.59
CA ARG A 85 -5.26 -11.91 -5.76
C ARG A 85 -6.35 -12.59 -6.58
N GLY A 86 -6.14 -12.66 -7.89
CA GLY A 86 -7.22 -13.00 -8.83
C GLY A 86 -8.29 -11.90 -8.78
N GLU A 87 -9.55 -12.28 -8.62
CA GLU A 87 -10.68 -11.34 -8.56
C GLU A 87 -10.82 -10.66 -7.19
N HIS A 88 -10.09 -11.13 -6.17
CA HIS A 88 -10.24 -10.62 -4.81
C HIS A 88 -9.34 -9.41 -4.57
N ARG A 89 -9.96 -8.28 -4.19
CA ARG A 89 -9.26 -7.14 -3.61
C ARG A 89 -8.96 -7.41 -2.14
N ILE A 90 -7.71 -7.26 -1.75
CA ILE A 90 -7.21 -7.51 -0.41
C ILE A 90 -6.68 -6.17 0.14
N PRO A 91 -7.37 -5.59 1.14
CA PRO A 91 -6.87 -4.45 1.89
C PRO A 91 -6.08 -4.93 3.10
N ASP A 92 -4.77 -4.73 3.10
CA ASP A 92 -3.90 -4.86 4.27
C ASP A 92 -3.70 -3.50 4.92
N SER A 93 -3.52 -3.45 6.24
CA SER A 93 -3.27 -2.19 6.96
C SER A 93 -2.14 -2.34 7.98
N PHE A 94 -1.43 -1.25 8.25
CA PHE A 94 -0.21 -1.23 9.04
C PHE A 94 -0.17 0.04 9.90
N GLU A 95 0.39 -0.04 11.11
CA GLU A 95 0.50 1.14 11.99
C GLU A 95 1.48 2.17 11.43
N GLY A 96 2.44 1.74 10.59
CA GLY A 96 3.36 2.63 9.90
C GLY A 96 4.25 1.93 8.89
N LYS A 97 5.26 2.67 8.41
CA LYS A 97 6.20 2.22 7.36
C LYS A 97 7.04 1.02 7.78
N GLU A 98 7.40 0.92 9.06
CA GLU A 98 8.27 -0.12 9.59
C GLU A 98 7.59 -1.49 9.49
N ASP A 99 6.35 -1.61 10.01
CA ASP A 99 5.54 -2.83 9.90
C ASP A 99 5.34 -3.27 8.44
N LEU A 100 5.00 -2.32 7.57
CA LEU A 100 4.83 -2.59 6.14
C LEU A 100 6.14 -3.08 5.50
N LEU A 101 7.29 -2.50 5.88
CA LEU A 101 8.59 -2.90 5.37
C LEU A 101 8.94 -4.33 5.80
N GLU A 102 8.70 -4.67 7.06
CA GLU A 102 8.93 -6.03 7.57
C GLU A 102 8.03 -7.04 6.85
N TRP A 103 6.74 -6.73 6.69
CA TRP A 103 5.80 -7.55 5.93
C TRP A 103 6.24 -7.78 4.49
N ALA A 104 6.65 -6.71 3.79
CA ALA A 104 7.06 -6.79 2.40
C ALA A 104 8.34 -7.60 2.24
N LYS A 105 9.30 -7.48 3.18
CA LYS A 105 10.51 -8.31 3.24
C LYS A 105 10.19 -9.78 3.49
N ALA A 106 9.13 -10.07 4.25
CA ALA A 106 8.63 -11.42 4.51
C ALA A 106 7.84 -12.02 3.33
N GLY A 107 7.74 -11.31 2.20
CA GLY A 107 7.05 -11.81 1.00
C GLY A 107 5.53 -11.67 1.04
N GLY A 108 5.00 -10.78 1.89
CA GLY A 108 3.58 -10.48 1.93
C GLY A 108 2.80 -11.33 2.93
N HIS A 109 3.50 -11.91 3.91
CA HIS A 109 2.93 -12.78 4.93
C HIS A 109 3.62 -12.49 6.26
N PHE A 110 2.84 -12.23 7.31
CA PHE A 110 3.34 -12.40 8.67
C PHE A 110 3.19 -13.87 9.07
N ALA A 111 4.22 -14.45 9.69
CA ALA A 111 4.11 -15.81 10.21
C ALA A 111 3.01 -15.84 11.26
N ALA A 112 2.02 -16.72 11.04
CA ALA A 112 1.01 -17.06 12.04
C ALA A 112 1.63 -17.85 13.20
#